data_AF-A0A4Z1H903-F1
#
_entry.id   AF-A0A4Z1H903-F1
#
_cell.length_a   1.000
_cell.length_b   1.000
_cell.length_c   1.000
_cell.angle_alpha   90.00
_cell.angle_beta   90.00
_cell.angle_gamma   90.00
#
_symmetry.space_group_name_H-M   'P 1'
#
loop_
_entity.id
_entity.type
_entity.pdbx_description
1 polymer ?
#
loop_
_entity_poly.entity_id
_entity_poly.type
_entity_poly.pdbx_seq_one_letter_code
_entity_poly.pdbx_strand_id
1 'polypeptide(L)'
;MGIVLGIIRSRWHVPVQTGGLVLAITGHLLGHAHGGREFRPNAHSRFANLLVTWLLAQVICGLYLKLHLKHKCWAQIRTFVLGAHAVFGIAMPILSWIQVVLGGFTAAGICHGSNTGQCVARIGSGNAIIGVGLLLLVFQEDNCCGLASHSSSIYALQPALIIASSNMILLVDWFYGASTRRSFLDIISIGLIWLFAIALAIYLDQTSKSRFLRKYIIGILLFVNGWYITADRAHDSSMVLYGALGFSIQIAGVTNLIADMFTDPSVSTKYPHHRLAKFSRLLTSYFLTASGFLFMGTNKEQMRLLSSGKMPAVAYVLFVYGVTSLAFSSAYFILSRLRRHQSAIANMEQSKSSNVSRQELPLGDTSRLQCSSLPSAEFFDLSDVI
;
A
#
# COMPACT_ATOMS: atom_id res chain seq x y z
N MET A 1 -9.15 -9.57 2.25
CA MET A 1 -9.85 -10.72 1.62
C MET A 1 -11.36 -10.55 1.52
N GLY A 2 -12.07 -10.23 2.61
CA GLY A 2 -13.52 -10.05 2.57
C GLY A 2 -14.01 -9.08 1.49
N ILE A 3 -13.32 -7.94 1.29
CA ILE A 3 -13.62 -6.99 0.20
C ILE A 3 -13.52 -7.65 -1.17
N VAL A 4 -12.43 -8.37 -1.46
CA VAL A 4 -12.23 -9.09 -2.73
C VAL A 4 -13.39 -10.05 -2.97
N LEU A 5 -13.73 -10.86 -1.98
CA LEU A 5 -14.83 -11.81 -2.07
C LEU A 5 -16.19 -11.12 -2.27
N GLY A 6 -16.36 -9.93 -1.71
CA GLY A 6 -17.57 -9.11 -1.90
C GLY A 6 -17.67 -8.53 -3.32
N ILE A 7 -16.57 -7.99 -3.85
CA ILE A 7 -16.48 -7.44 -5.23
C ILE A 7 -16.80 -8.54 -6.24
N ILE A 8 -16.25 -9.74 -6.07
CA ILE A 8 -16.49 -10.88 -6.98
C ILE A 8 -17.80 -11.62 -6.69
N ARG A 9 -18.63 -11.11 -5.76
CA ARG A 9 -19.91 -11.71 -5.32
C ARG A 9 -19.79 -13.20 -4.92
N SER A 10 -18.68 -13.58 -4.31
CA SER A 10 -18.44 -14.96 -3.88
C SER A 10 -19.32 -15.34 -2.68
N ARG A 11 -19.88 -16.56 -2.70
CA ARG A 11 -20.57 -17.16 -1.54
C ARG A 11 -19.71 -17.22 -0.27
N TRP A 12 -18.39 -17.20 -0.42
CA TRP A 12 -17.42 -17.19 0.68
C TRP A 12 -17.26 -15.84 1.37
N HIS A 13 -17.83 -14.76 0.81
CA HIS A 13 -17.77 -13.44 1.43
C HIS A 13 -18.27 -13.47 2.87
N VAL A 14 -19.50 -13.96 3.09
CA VAL A 14 -20.12 -13.97 4.43
C VAL A 14 -19.36 -14.89 5.40
N PRO A 15 -19.07 -16.18 5.08
CA PRO A 15 -18.31 -17.05 5.98
C PRO A 15 -16.95 -16.49 6.42
N VAL A 16 -16.19 -15.90 5.50
CA VAL A 16 -14.88 -15.31 5.81
C VAL A 16 -15.04 -14.08 6.72
N GLN A 17 -16.04 -13.24 6.49
CA GLN A 17 -16.33 -12.09 7.35
C GLN A 17 -16.81 -12.52 8.73
N THR A 18 -17.64 -13.56 8.83
CA THR A 18 -18.08 -14.15 10.10
C THR A 18 -16.89 -14.70 10.88
N GLY A 19 -15.97 -15.43 10.23
CA GLY A 19 -14.74 -15.88 10.87
C GLY A 19 -13.88 -14.73 11.39
N GLY A 20 -13.73 -13.66 10.59
CA GLY A 20 -13.04 -12.44 11.02
C GLY A 20 -13.72 -11.73 12.20
N LEU A 21 -15.06 -11.69 12.21
CA LEU A 21 -15.85 -11.12 13.30
C LEU A 21 -15.67 -11.90 14.60
N VAL A 22 -15.69 -13.24 14.54
CA VAL A 22 -15.43 -14.10 15.72
C VAL A 22 -14.04 -13.82 16.29
N LEU A 23 -13.01 -13.76 15.43
CA LEU A 23 -11.65 -13.41 15.87
C LEU A 23 -11.58 -12.01 16.50
N ALA A 24 -12.26 -11.02 15.91
CA ALA A 24 -12.29 -9.66 16.43
C ALA A 24 -12.99 -9.58 17.81
N ILE A 25 -14.12 -10.26 17.98
CA ILE A 25 -14.83 -10.34 19.26
C ILE A 25 -13.95 -11.03 20.31
N THR A 26 -13.36 -12.18 19.98
CA THR A 26 -12.45 -12.88 20.89
C THR A 26 -11.27 -12.00 21.31
N GLY A 27 -10.63 -11.31 20.37
CA GLY A 27 -9.54 -10.37 20.66
C GLY A 27 -10.00 -9.21 21.54
N HIS A 28 -11.19 -8.66 21.30
CA HIS A 28 -11.76 -7.58 22.11
C HIS A 28 -12.04 -8.04 23.54
N LEU A 29 -12.62 -9.24 23.73
CA LEU A 29 -12.88 -9.83 25.04
C LEU A 29 -11.58 -10.12 25.80
N LEU A 30 -10.58 -10.72 25.14
CA LEU A 30 -9.27 -10.99 25.74
C LEU A 30 -8.58 -9.70 26.19
N GLY A 31 -8.64 -8.64 25.39
CA GLY A 31 -8.08 -7.33 25.76
C GLY A 31 -8.74 -6.69 26.99
N HIS A 32 -10.02 -7.00 27.24
CA HIS A 32 -10.74 -6.51 28.43
C HIS A 32 -10.70 -7.48 29.62
N ALA A 33 -10.33 -8.75 29.41
CA ALA A 33 -10.27 -9.77 30.45
C ALA A 33 -9.29 -9.41 31.58
N HIS A 34 -8.27 -8.59 31.30
CA HIS A 34 -7.33 -8.09 32.32
C HIS A 34 -7.84 -6.84 33.08
N GLY A 35 -9.06 -6.39 32.79
CA GLY A 35 -9.73 -5.26 33.47
C GLY A 35 -9.07 -3.91 33.21
N GLY A 36 -8.29 -3.76 32.12
CA GLY A 36 -7.57 -2.53 31.80
C GLY A 36 -6.42 -2.19 32.75
N ARG A 37 -6.07 -3.08 33.69
CA ARG A 37 -5.07 -2.83 34.75
C ARG A 37 -3.62 -2.92 34.25
N GLU A 38 -3.41 -3.52 33.09
CA GLU A 38 -2.08 -3.74 32.52
C GLU A 38 -1.57 -2.55 31.70
N PHE A 39 -2.48 -1.75 31.11
CA PHE A 39 -2.12 -0.65 30.22
C PHE A 39 -2.71 0.68 30.67
N ARG A 40 -1.87 1.72 30.69
CA ARG A 40 -2.30 3.12 30.91
C ARG A 40 -3.27 3.57 29.80
N PRO A 41 -4.05 4.64 30.01
CA PRO A 41 -4.86 5.24 28.94
C PRO A 41 -4.01 5.51 27.70
N ASN A 42 -4.41 4.93 26.57
CA ASN A 42 -3.61 4.92 25.34
C ASN A 42 -4.48 5.11 24.09
N ALA A 43 -3.84 5.48 22.99
CA ALA A 43 -4.53 5.74 21.72
C ALA A 43 -5.18 4.48 21.13
N HIS A 44 -4.60 3.30 21.34
CA HIS A 44 -5.14 2.02 20.87
C HIS A 44 -6.50 1.71 21.49
N SER A 45 -6.65 1.89 22.80
CA SER A 45 -7.92 1.66 23.51
C SER A 45 -9.00 2.68 23.09
N ARG A 46 -8.63 3.95 22.95
CA ARG A 46 -9.57 4.99 22.47
C ARG A 46 -10.03 4.71 21.04
N PHE A 47 -9.12 4.35 20.15
CA PHE A 47 -9.42 4.02 18.76
C PHE A 47 -10.19 2.69 18.64
N ALA A 48 -9.96 1.74 19.55
CA ALA A 48 -10.70 0.47 19.59
C ALA A 48 -12.21 0.70 19.66
N ASN A 49 -12.66 1.64 20.48
CA ASN A 49 -14.09 1.95 20.63
C ASN A 49 -14.70 2.43 19.31
N LEU A 50 -14.00 3.30 18.58
CA LEU A 50 -14.41 3.73 17.24
C LEU A 50 -14.43 2.56 16.26
N LEU A 51 -13.43 1.67 16.30
CA LEU A 51 -13.38 0.53 15.39
C LEU A 51 -14.49 -0.50 15.67
N VAL A 52 -14.83 -0.74 16.93
CA VAL A 52 -15.90 -1.65 17.33
C VAL A 52 -17.26 -1.11 16.89
N THR A 53 -17.52 0.19 17.05
CA THR A 53 -18.77 0.80 16.56
C THR A 53 -18.86 0.76 15.04
N TRP A 54 -17.74 0.98 14.34
CA TRP A 54 -17.68 0.85 12.88
C TRP A 54 -17.92 -0.59 12.41
N LEU A 55 -17.33 -1.58 13.08
CA LEU A 55 -17.55 -3.00 12.81
C LEU A 55 -19.01 -3.40 13.07
N LEU A 56 -19.60 -2.92 14.17
CA LEU A 56 -21.01 -3.16 14.48
C LEU A 56 -21.93 -2.60 13.39
N ALA A 57 -21.69 -1.36 12.96
CA ALA A 57 -22.43 -0.74 11.85
C ALA A 57 -22.31 -1.57 10.56
N GLN A 58 -21.10 -2.07 10.25
CA GLN A 58 -20.86 -2.92 9.09
C GLN A 58 -21.64 -4.24 9.16
N VAL A 59 -21.69 -4.87 10.33
CA VAL A 59 -22.45 -6.12 10.58
C VAL A 59 -23.94 -5.89 10.45
N ILE A 60 -24.49 -4.83 11.06
CA ILE A 60 -25.92 -4.48 10.99
C ILE A 60 -26.32 -4.25 9.53
N CYS A 61 -25.53 -3.48 8.77
CA CYS A 61 -25.80 -3.26 7.34
C CYS A 61 -25.76 -4.58 6.55
N GLY A 62 -24.78 -5.45 6.83
CA GLY A 62 -24.65 -6.75 6.18
C GLY A 62 -25.84 -7.69 6.46
N LEU A 63 -26.30 -7.73 7.72
CA LEU A 63 -27.50 -8.48 8.12
C LEU A 63 -28.74 -7.96 7.41
N TYR A 64 -28.97 -6.64 7.42
CA TYR A 64 -30.09 -6.01 6.72
C TYR A 64 -30.14 -6.40 5.24
N LEU A 65 -29.00 -6.32 4.54
CA LEU A 65 -28.92 -6.65 3.12
C LEU A 65 -29.23 -8.14 2.84
N LYS A 66 -28.90 -9.02 3.79
CA LYS A 66 -29.16 -10.47 3.72
C LYS A 66 -30.59 -10.89 4.08
N LEU A 67 -31.33 -10.08 4.82
CA LEU A 67 -32.72 -10.39 5.20
C LEU A 67 -33.73 -10.23 4.04
N HIS A 68 -33.32 -9.73 2.87
CA HIS A 68 -34.15 -9.61 1.65
C HIS A 68 -35.57 -9.04 1.89
N LEU A 69 -35.69 -8.00 2.72
CA LEU A 69 -36.97 -7.33 2.97
C LEU A 69 -37.52 -6.71 1.67
N LYS A 70 -38.70 -7.18 1.21
CA LYS A 70 -39.27 -6.82 -0.11
C LYS A 70 -40.29 -5.66 -0.10
N HIS A 71 -40.68 -5.17 1.05
CA HIS A 71 -41.74 -4.15 1.16
C HIS A 71 -41.26 -2.76 0.69
N LYS A 72 -42.10 -2.00 -0.02
CA LYS A 72 -41.74 -0.79 -0.80
C LYS A 72 -40.84 0.22 -0.04
N CYS A 73 -41.16 0.53 1.21
CA CYS A 73 -40.36 1.45 2.04
C CYS A 73 -38.95 0.90 2.34
N TRP A 74 -38.83 -0.41 2.58
CA TRP A 74 -37.55 -1.08 2.86
C TRP A 74 -36.67 -1.21 1.61
N ALA A 75 -37.30 -1.32 0.43
CA ALA A 75 -36.58 -1.33 -0.84
C ALA A 75 -35.87 0.00 -1.12
N GLN A 76 -36.46 1.15 -0.72
CA GLN A 76 -35.81 2.47 -0.86
C GLN A 76 -34.60 2.61 0.08
N ILE A 77 -34.73 2.18 1.33
CA ILE A 77 -33.64 2.21 2.33
C ILE A 77 -32.46 1.31 1.90
N ARG A 78 -32.74 0.21 1.19
CA ARG A 78 -31.73 -0.76 0.75
C ARG A 78 -30.60 -0.13 -0.06
N THR A 79 -30.89 0.82 -0.94
CA THR A 79 -29.87 1.51 -1.73
C THR A 79 -28.89 2.29 -0.85
N PHE A 80 -29.41 2.96 0.18
CA PHE A 80 -28.60 3.71 1.13
C PHE A 80 -27.73 2.77 1.99
N VAL A 81 -28.33 1.68 2.50
CA VAL A 81 -27.61 0.68 3.29
C VAL A 81 -26.52 -0.02 2.48
N LEU A 82 -26.75 -0.27 1.19
CA LEU A 82 -25.73 -0.82 0.28
C LEU A 82 -24.53 0.12 0.16
N GLY A 83 -24.77 1.41 -0.04
CA GLY A 83 -23.72 2.44 -0.08
C GLY A 83 -22.94 2.50 1.23
N ALA A 84 -23.63 2.57 2.36
CA ALA A 84 -23.01 2.58 3.68
C ALA A 84 -22.16 1.32 3.94
N HIS A 85 -22.69 0.13 3.64
CA HIS A 85 -21.97 -1.14 3.78
C HIS A 85 -20.69 -1.19 2.93
N ALA A 86 -20.74 -0.63 1.72
CA ALA A 86 -19.58 -0.53 0.85
C ALA A 86 -18.52 0.41 1.43
N VAL A 87 -18.92 1.63 1.84
CA VAL A 87 -18.00 2.63 2.43
C VAL A 87 -17.35 2.08 3.69
N PHE A 88 -18.16 1.57 4.62
CA PHE A 88 -17.67 0.97 5.86
C PHE A 88 -16.73 -0.21 5.57
N GLY A 89 -17.12 -1.11 4.67
CA GLY A 89 -16.30 -2.26 4.29
C GLY A 89 -14.97 -1.90 3.63
N ILE A 90 -14.93 -0.86 2.79
CA ILE A 90 -13.71 -0.40 2.12
C ILE A 90 -12.77 0.33 3.08
N ALA A 91 -13.31 1.10 4.04
CA ALA A 91 -12.51 1.80 5.04
C ALA A 91 -11.89 0.86 6.10
N MET A 92 -12.52 -0.29 6.36
CA MET A 92 -12.13 -1.21 7.44
C MET A 92 -10.67 -1.66 7.44
N PRO A 93 -10.02 -2.04 6.31
CA PRO A 93 -8.60 -2.40 6.31
C PRO A 93 -7.69 -1.27 6.79
N ILE A 94 -8.00 -0.02 6.42
CA ILE A 94 -7.22 1.16 6.84
C ILE A 94 -7.36 1.37 8.34
N LEU A 95 -8.60 1.37 8.85
CA LEU A 95 -8.87 1.52 10.28
C LEU A 95 -8.27 0.37 11.10
N SER A 96 -8.41 -0.87 10.62
CA SER A 96 -7.83 -2.05 11.27
C SER A 96 -6.31 -2.00 11.30
N TRP A 97 -5.68 -1.52 10.21
CA TRP A 97 -4.25 -1.30 10.15
C TRP A 97 -3.77 -0.29 11.19
N ILE A 98 -4.43 0.87 11.28
CA ILE A 98 -4.14 1.88 12.32
C ILE A 98 -4.25 1.25 13.70
N GLN A 99 -5.29 0.46 13.97
CA GLN A 99 -5.49 -0.19 15.26
C GLN A 99 -4.40 -1.19 15.61
N VAL A 100 -3.95 -2.01 14.65
CA VAL A 100 -2.85 -2.97 14.83
C VAL A 100 -1.55 -2.23 15.16
N VAL A 101 -1.25 -1.16 14.42
CA VAL A 101 -0.06 -0.33 14.66
C VAL A 101 -0.10 0.30 16.05
N LEU A 102 -1.21 0.92 16.44
CA LEU A 102 -1.38 1.49 17.78
C LEU A 102 -1.28 0.42 18.87
N GLY A 103 -1.78 -0.79 18.59
CA GLY A 103 -1.70 -1.94 19.50
C GLY A 103 -0.26 -2.39 19.74
N GLY A 104 0.54 -2.48 18.69
CA GLY A 104 1.96 -2.80 18.79
C GLY A 104 2.74 -1.83 19.68
N PHE A 105 2.50 -0.52 19.53
CA PHE A 105 3.15 0.49 20.37
C PHE A 105 2.66 0.47 21.82
N THR A 106 1.36 0.25 22.01
CA THR A 106 0.78 0.11 23.36
C THR A 106 1.35 -1.11 24.07
N ALA A 107 1.49 -2.24 23.38
CA ALA A 107 2.09 -3.45 23.93
C ALA A 107 3.57 -3.27 24.29
N ALA A 108 4.30 -2.46 23.51
CA ALA A 108 5.69 -2.09 23.80
C ALA A 108 5.81 -1.01 24.89
N GLY A 109 4.71 -0.38 25.31
CA GLY A 109 4.72 0.68 26.33
C GLY A 109 5.40 1.99 25.88
N ILE A 110 5.40 2.28 24.58
CA ILE A 110 6.05 3.48 24.00
C ILE A 110 5.03 4.48 23.44
N CYS A 111 5.52 5.64 23.03
CA CYS A 111 4.77 6.77 22.48
C CYS A 111 3.93 7.54 23.52
N HIS A 112 4.53 7.86 24.67
CA HIS A 112 3.88 8.60 25.74
C HIS A 112 4.59 9.92 26.10
N GLY A 113 3.86 10.85 26.75
CA GLY A 113 4.42 12.09 27.29
C GLY A 113 5.12 12.95 26.24
N SER A 114 6.32 13.43 26.56
CA SER A 114 7.11 14.32 25.69
C SER A 114 7.60 13.64 24.40
N ASN A 115 7.57 12.31 24.30
CA ASN A 115 8.02 11.57 23.12
C ASN A 115 6.88 11.31 22.10
N THR A 116 5.64 11.65 22.46
CA THR A 116 4.45 11.40 21.63
C THR A 116 4.57 12.02 20.23
N GLY A 117 5.02 13.27 20.13
CA GLY A 117 5.17 13.96 18.84
C GLY A 117 6.14 13.26 17.89
N GLN A 118 7.30 12.84 18.40
CA GLN A 118 8.28 12.08 17.61
C GLN A 118 7.69 10.74 17.16
N CYS A 119 7.02 10.02 18.06
CA CYS A 119 6.39 8.75 17.73
C CYS A 119 5.38 8.90 16.59
N VAL A 120 4.44 9.83 16.72
CA VAL A 120 3.41 10.08 15.69
C VAL A 120 4.05 10.42 14.36
N ALA A 121 5.11 11.25 14.36
CA ALA A 121 5.82 11.63 13.15
C ALA A 121 6.49 10.41 12.47
N ARG A 122 7.23 9.59 13.22
CA ARG A 122 7.87 8.37 12.70
C ARG A 122 6.85 7.35 12.19
N ILE A 123 5.75 7.18 12.92
CA ILE A 123 4.64 6.31 12.53
C ILE A 123 4.02 6.79 11.23
N GLY A 124 3.66 8.08 11.15
CA GLY A 124 3.05 8.67 9.96
C GLY A 124 3.94 8.53 8.72
N SER A 125 5.21 8.88 8.84
CA SER A 125 6.18 8.79 7.75
C SER A 125 6.47 7.34 7.35
N GLY A 126 6.63 6.42 8.31
CA GLY A 126 6.82 5.00 8.01
C GLY A 126 5.61 4.40 7.29
N ASN A 127 4.39 4.77 7.69
CA ASN A 127 3.16 4.39 6.99
C ASN A 127 3.06 4.99 5.59
N ALA A 128 3.50 6.24 5.40
CA ALA A 128 3.55 6.84 4.06
C ALA A 128 4.50 6.06 3.15
N ILE A 129 5.68 5.67 3.64
CA ILE A 129 6.66 4.86 2.90
C ILE A 129 6.09 3.46 2.58
N ILE A 130 5.45 2.78 3.55
CA ILE A 130 4.73 1.51 3.32
C ILE A 130 3.66 1.70 2.23
N GLY A 131 2.88 2.77 2.33
CA GLY A 131 1.83 3.11 1.36
C GLY A 131 2.39 3.28 -0.05
N VAL A 132 3.51 3.99 -0.20
CA VAL A 132 4.19 4.10 -1.50
C VAL A 132 4.66 2.73 -1.99
N GLY A 133 5.32 1.92 -1.15
CA GLY A 133 5.77 0.58 -1.52
C GLY A 133 4.62 -0.32 -2.01
N LEU A 134 3.48 -0.31 -1.33
CA LEU A 134 2.28 -1.04 -1.73
C LEU A 134 1.60 -0.45 -2.97
N LEU A 135 1.65 0.87 -3.16
CA LEU A 135 1.07 1.52 -4.33
C LEU A 135 1.87 1.21 -5.60
N LEU A 136 3.21 1.14 -5.50
CA LEU A 136 4.06 0.65 -6.60
C LEU A 136 3.74 -0.81 -6.97
N LEU A 137 3.41 -1.63 -5.98
CA LEU A 137 2.97 -3.01 -6.22
C LEU A 137 1.65 -3.07 -7.01
N VAL A 138 0.70 -2.17 -6.72
CA VAL A 138 -0.56 -2.06 -7.48
C VAL A 138 -0.27 -1.68 -8.93
N PHE A 139 0.52 -0.64 -9.17
CA PHE A 139 0.83 -0.20 -10.54
C PHE A 139 1.51 -1.27 -11.39
N GLN A 140 2.37 -2.09 -10.78
CA GLN A 140 3.01 -3.19 -11.47
C GLN A 140 2.00 -4.23 -11.97
N GLU A 141 0.95 -4.52 -11.20
CA GLU A 141 -0.04 -5.53 -11.55
C GLU A 141 -1.06 -5.01 -12.59
N ASP A 142 -1.38 -3.72 -12.59
CA ASP A 142 -2.32 -3.08 -13.53
C ASP A 142 -1.79 -2.99 -14.97
N ASN A 143 -0.49 -2.76 -15.13
CA ASN A 143 0.17 -2.63 -16.45
C ASN A 143 0.10 -3.91 -17.32
N CYS A 144 -0.31 -5.06 -16.77
CA CYS A 144 -0.45 -6.32 -17.50
C CYS A 144 -1.83 -6.54 -18.15
N CYS A 145 -2.86 -5.76 -17.83
CA CYS A 145 -4.25 -6.04 -18.22
C CYS A 145 -4.92 -4.98 -19.12
N GLY A 146 -4.15 -4.08 -19.74
CA GLY A 146 -4.69 -3.21 -20.79
C GLY A 146 -5.58 -2.04 -20.32
N LEU A 147 -5.62 -1.71 -19.02
CA LEU A 147 -6.14 -0.40 -18.56
C LEU A 147 -5.12 0.73 -18.81
N ALA A 148 -4.66 0.86 -20.07
CA ALA A 148 -3.54 1.71 -20.44
C ALA A 148 -3.84 3.22 -20.34
N SER A 149 -5.12 3.64 -20.35
CA SER A 149 -5.46 5.07 -20.39
C SER A 149 -5.37 5.75 -19.02
N HIS A 150 -5.84 5.11 -17.93
CA HIS A 150 -5.87 5.71 -16.59
C HIS A 150 -4.63 5.38 -15.73
N SER A 151 -4.02 4.20 -15.93
CA SER A 151 -2.78 3.81 -15.22
C SER A 151 -1.57 4.66 -15.59
N SER A 152 -1.56 5.26 -16.79
CA SER A 152 -0.47 6.12 -17.27
C SER A 152 -0.29 7.40 -16.44
N SER A 153 -1.40 8.01 -15.99
CA SER A 153 -1.37 9.24 -15.19
C SER A 153 -0.89 9.01 -13.76
N ILE A 154 -1.30 7.90 -13.14
CA ILE A 154 -0.89 7.60 -11.75
C ILE A 154 0.52 6.98 -11.70
N TYR A 155 0.92 6.17 -12.68
CA TYR A 155 2.32 5.74 -12.81
C TYR A 155 3.26 6.94 -13.03
N ALA A 156 2.81 7.99 -13.71
CA ALA A 156 3.58 9.24 -13.82
C ALA A 156 3.80 9.94 -12.46
N LEU A 157 3.00 9.62 -11.43
CA LEU A 157 3.18 10.12 -10.05
C LEU A 157 4.15 9.28 -9.21
N GLN A 158 4.56 8.08 -9.65
CA GLN A 158 5.52 7.22 -8.92
C GLN A 158 6.77 8.01 -8.47
N PRO A 159 7.42 8.79 -9.35
CA PRO A 159 8.51 9.67 -8.96
C PRO A 159 8.20 10.58 -7.77
N ALA A 160 7.08 11.30 -7.84
CA ALA A 160 6.66 12.25 -6.82
C ALA A 160 6.37 11.56 -5.49
N LEU A 161 5.76 10.38 -5.52
CA LEU A 161 5.47 9.57 -4.34
C LEU A 161 6.74 9.08 -3.63
N ILE A 162 7.71 8.58 -4.40
CA ILE A 162 9.01 8.14 -3.85
C ILE A 162 9.77 9.33 -3.26
N ILE A 163 9.79 10.47 -3.96
CA ILE A 163 10.41 11.70 -3.46
C ILE A 163 9.75 12.16 -2.17
N ALA A 164 8.42 12.28 -2.16
CA ALA A 164 7.67 12.76 -0.99
C ALA A 164 7.90 11.84 0.22
N SER A 165 7.74 10.52 0.05
CA SER A 165 7.93 9.55 1.14
C SER A 165 9.36 9.52 1.68
N SER A 166 10.38 9.66 0.83
CA SER A 166 11.78 9.71 1.25
C SER A 166 12.12 11.00 2.02
N ASN A 167 11.56 12.15 1.59
CA ASN A 167 11.76 13.43 2.28
C ASN A 167 11.00 13.51 3.60
N MET A 168 9.95 12.71 3.80
CA MET A 168 9.30 12.59 5.10
C MET A 168 10.27 12.12 6.19
N ILE A 169 11.25 11.27 5.87
CA ILE A 169 12.27 10.83 6.84
C ILE A 169 13.07 12.03 7.34
N LEU A 170 13.61 12.82 6.39
CA LEU A 170 14.41 14.00 6.66
C LEU A 170 13.63 15.06 7.45
N LEU A 171 12.35 15.24 7.11
CA LEU A 171 11.47 16.17 7.81
C LEU A 171 11.26 15.75 9.27
N VAL A 172 11.04 14.46 9.53
CA VAL A 172 10.92 13.95 10.91
C VAL A 172 12.22 14.12 11.69
N ASP A 173 13.37 13.83 11.06
CA ASP A 173 14.68 14.03 11.67
C ASP A 173 14.96 15.51 11.97
N TRP A 174 14.51 16.42 11.10
CA TRP A 174 14.60 17.86 11.33
C TRP A 174 13.80 18.28 12.58
N PHE A 175 12.52 17.92 12.66
CA PHE A 175 11.65 18.36 13.75
C PHE A 175 11.98 17.71 15.10
N TYR A 176 12.46 16.47 15.10
CA TYR A 176 12.58 15.66 16.33
C TYR A 176 13.99 15.10 16.61
N GLY A 177 14.93 15.30 15.71
CA GLY A 177 16.30 14.75 15.76
C GLY A 177 17.42 15.80 15.78
N ALA A 178 17.18 17.03 15.32
CA ALA A 178 18.21 18.07 15.18
C ALA A 178 18.54 18.78 16.51
N SER A 179 19.07 18.06 17.51
CA SER A 179 19.60 18.68 18.72
C SER A 179 21.10 19.03 18.64
N THR A 180 21.79 18.66 17.55
CA THR A 180 23.23 18.92 17.37
C THR A 180 23.54 19.65 16.06
N ARG A 181 24.57 20.50 16.05
CA ARG A 181 25.04 21.24 14.86
C ARG A 181 25.44 20.30 13.71
N ARG A 182 25.95 19.09 14.03
CA ARG A 182 26.34 18.08 13.03
C ARG A 182 25.12 17.56 12.27
N SER A 183 24.11 17.08 13.00
CA SER A 183 22.85 16.58 12.38
C SER A 183 22.14 17.64 11.54
N PHE A 184 22.23 18.92 11.91
CA PHE A 184 21.67 20.02 11.11
C PHE A 184 22.35 20.17 9.74
N LEU A 185 23.68 20.15 9.70
CA LEU A 185 24.43 20.24 8.45
C LEU A 185 24.14 19.06 7.54
N ASP A 186 24.08 17.85 8.11
CA ASP A 186 23.80 16.63 7.35
C ASP A 186 22.42 16.66 6.69
N ILE A 187 21.37 17.05 7.45
CA ILE A 187 19.99 17.16 6.94
C ILE A 187 19.88 18.23 5.84
N ILE A 188 20.58 19.36 5.98
CA ILE A 188 20.60 20.40 4.94
C ILE A 188 21.35 19.91 3.70
N SER A 189 22.50 19.27 3.86
CA SER A 189 23.29 18.75 2.75
C SER A 189 22.52 17.72 1.92
N ILE A 190 21.86 16.75 2.58
CA ILE A 190 21.00 15.79 1.87
C ILE A 190 19.80 16.50 1.23
N GLY A 191 19.16 17.45 1.91
CA GLY A 191 18.07 18.26 1.35
C GLY A 191 18.48 19.03 0.09
N LEU A 192 19.67 19.62 0.07
CA LEU A 192 20.23 20.28 -1.11
C LEU A 192 20.48 19.29 -2.26
N ILE A 193 21.00 18.10 -1.98
CA ILE A 193 21.17 17.04 -2.98
C ILE A 193 19.83 16.72 -3.65
N TRP A 194 18.75 16.53 -2.88
CA TRP A 194 17.41 16.31 -3.42
C TRP A 194 16.92 17.50 -4.24
N LEU A 195 17.07 18.73 -3.74
CA LEU A 195 16.66 19.95 -4.44
C LEU A 195 17.35 20.08 -5.81
N PHE A 196 18.68 19.95 -5.84
CA PHE A 196 19.45 20.07 -7.08
C PHE A 196 19.17 18.92 -8.05
N ALA A 197 18.99 17.70 -7.53
CA ALA A 197 18.63 16.56 -8.36
C ALA A 197 17.22 16.68 -8.96
N ILE A 198 16.26 17.27 -8.24
CA ILE A 198 14.92 17.58 -8.76
C ILE A 198 15.02 18.67 -9.83
N ALA A 199 15.77 19.74 -9.60
CA ALA A 199 16.00 20.79 -10.60
C ALA A 199 16.64 20.21 -11.88
N LEU A 200 17.62 19.32 -11.73
CA LEU A 200 18.23 18.59 -12.83
C LEU A 200 17.21 17.68 -13.54
N ALA A 201 16.36 16.97 -12.80
CA ALA A 201 15.31 16.13 -13.36
C ALA A 201 14.30 16.92 -14.20
N ILE A 202 13.92 18.13 -13.77
CA ILE A 202 13.03 19.04 -14.51
C ILE A 202 13.73 19.55 -15.78
N TYR A 203 14.99 19.98 -15.65
CA TYR A 203 15.78 20.45 -16.80
C TYR A 203 15.94 19.35 -17.87
N LEU A 204 16.23 18.12 -17.44
CA LEU A 204 16.37 16.97 -18.34
C LEU A 204 15.05 16.52 -18.98
N ASP A 205 13.89 16.96 -18.49
CA ASP A 205 12.60 16.60 -19.10
C ASP A 205 12.29 17.41 -20.38
N GLN A 206 13.08 18.45 -20.66
CA GLN A 206 12.85 19.36 -21.79
C GLN A 206 13.21 18.76 -23.16
N THR A 207 13.97 17.65 -23.22
CA THR A 207 14.33 16.98 -24.48
C THR A 207 14.10 15.48 -24.45
N SER A 208 13.71 14.90 -25.59
CA SER A 208 13.38 13.46 -25.71
C SER A 208 14.55 12.53 -25.30
N LYS A 209 15.80 12.91 -25.62
CA LYS A 209 17.01 12.16 -25.23
C LYS A 209 17.33 12.31 -23.74
N SER A 210 17.11 13.49 -23.14
CA SER A 210 17.39 13.76 -21.73
C SER A 210 16.34 13.14 -20.78
N ARG A 211 15.13 12.85 -21.27
CA ARG A 211 14.09 12.12 -20.52
C ARG A 211 14.56 10.75 -20.01
N PHE A 212 15.52 10.12 -20.70
CA PHE A 212 16.16 8.88 -20.26
C PHE A 212 16.95 9.07 -18.97
N LEU A 213 17.78 10.11 -18.89
CA LEU A 213 18.61 10.41 -17.73
C LEU A 213 17.77 10.74 -16.48
N ARG A 214 16.61 11.35 -16.67
CA ARG A 214 15.66 11.66 -15.59
C ARG A 214 15.24 10.43 -14.78
N LYS A 215 15.02 9.28 -15.44
CA LYS A 215 14.52 8.06 -14.80
C LYS A 215 15.48 7.54 -13.72
N TYR A 216 16.79 7.69 -13.95
CA TYR A 216 17.82 7.19 -13.04
C TYR A 216 18.03 8.04 -11.79
N ILE A 217 17.66 9.33 -11.82
CA ILE A 217 17.90 10.26 -10.72
C ILE A 217 17.28 9.73 -9.42
N ILE A 218 16.09 9.15 -9.48
CA ILE A 218 15.35 8.72 -8.28
C ILE A 218 16.01 7.51 -7.63
N GLY A 219 16.42 6.52 -8.41
CA GLY A 219 17.12 5.35 -7.89
C GLY A 219 18.48 5.71 -7.28
N ILE A 220 19.20 6.68 -7.89
CA ILE A 220 20.46 7.23 -7.34
C ILE A 220 20.19 7.96 -6.02
N LEU A 221 19.18 8.83 -5.96
CA LEU A 221 18.83 9.57 -4.74
C LEU A 221 18.44 8.63 -3.59
N LEU A 222 17.65 7.59 -3.87
CA LEU A 222 17.35 6.55 -2.88
C LEU A 222 18.63 5.88 -2.39
N PHE A 223 19.52 5.47 -3.29
CA PHE A 223 20.78 4.84 -2.91
C PHE A 223 21.64 5.75 -2.01
N VAL A 224 21.82 7.02 -2.40
CA VAL A 224 22.58 8.01 -1.61
C VAL A 224 21.93 8.26 -0.24
N ASN A 225 20.60 8.36 -0.18
CA ASN A 225 19.88 8.55 1.08
C ASN A 225 20.03 7.33 2.01
N GLY A 226 19.94 6.13 1.47
CA GLY A 226 20.14 4.91 2.23
C GLY A 226 21.58 4.74 2.71
N TRP A 227 22.58 5.17 1.93
CA TRP A 227 23.98 5.24 2.37
C TRP A 227 24.15 6.24 3.52
N TYR A 228 23.59 7.45 3.40
CA TYR A 228 23.63 8.47 4.44
C TYR A 228 23.07 7.96 5.76
N ILE A 229 21.89 7.34 5.75
CA ILE A 229 21.25 6.77 6.94
C ILE A 229 22.15 5.73 7.63
N THR A 230 22.82 4.87 6.85
CA THR A 230 23.75 3.87 7.39
C THR A 230 25.00 4.54 7.99
N ALA A 231 25.53 5.59 7.34
CA ALA A 231 26.76 6.26 7.76
C ALA A 231 26.56 7.15 9.00
N ASP A 232 25.47 7.92 9.06
CA ASP A 232 25.13 8.84 10.16
C ASP A 232 25.09 8.13 11.51
N ARG A 233 24.59 6.88 11.52
CA ARG A 233 24.32 6.09 12.73
C ARG A 233 25.28 4.93 12.94
N ALA A 234 26.41 4.91 12.23
CA ALA A 234 27.38 3.81 12.28
C ALA A 234 28.03 3.61 13.67
N HIS A 235 28.02 4.64 14.53
CA HIS A 235 28.68 4.62 15.84
C HIS A 235 27.70 4.54 17.02
N ASP A 236 26.39 4.55 16.75
CA ASP A 236 25.36 4.55 17.78
C ASP A 236 24.92 3.12 18.13
N SER A 237 24.41 2.92 19.36
CA SER A 237 23.78 1.65 19.76
C SER A 237 22.58 1.24 18.88
N SER A 238 22.07 2.16 18.06
CA SER A 238 21.03 1.94 17.06
C SER A 238 21.55 1.53 15.67
N MET A 239 22.86 1.32 15.50
CA MET A 239 23.51 0.98 14.22
C MET A 239 22.80 -0.17 13.49
N VAL A 240 22.40 -1.22 14.20
CA VAL A 240 21.78 -2.40 13.57
C VAL A 240 20.46 -2.05 12.88
N LEU A 241 19.60 -1.24 13.53
CA LEU A 241 18.32 -0.86 12.96
C LEU A 241 18.50 0.15 11.82
N TYR A 242 19.29 1.20 12.02
CA TYR A 242 19.54 2.21 11.00
C TYR A 242 20.31 1.64 9.81
N GLY A 243 21.23 0.70 10.04
CA GLY A 243 21.90 -0.06 8.99
C GLY A 243 20.92 -0.88 8.17
N ALA A 244 20.02 -1.64 8.81
CA ALA A 244 18.98 -2.38 8.10
C ALA A 244 18.03 -1.48 7.29
N LEU A 245 17.66 -0.33 7.86
CA LEU A 245 16.85 0.70 7.20
C LEU A 245 17.58 1.25 5.96
N GLY A 246 18.82 1.70 6.14
CA GLY A 246 19.63 2.26 5.06
C GLY A 246 19.92 1.26 3.95
N PHE A 247 20.22 0.00 4.29
CA PHE A 247 20.37 -1.08 3.31
C PHE A 247 19.08 -1.37 2.55
N SER A 248 17.93 -1.39 3.23
CA SER A 248 16.63 -1.55 2.54
C SER A 248 16.41 -0.44 1.51
N ILE A 249 16.67 0.81 1.88
CA ILE A 249 16.52 1.96 0.97
C ILE A 249 17.52 1.87 -0.19
N GLN A 250 18.77 1.47 0.07
CA GLN A 250 19.77 1.25 -0.98
C GLN A 250 19.34 0.18 -1.98
N ILE A 251 18.85 -0.97 -1.50
CA ILE A 251 18.38 -2.05 -2.39
C ILE A 251 17.14 -1.60 -3.16
N ALA A 252 16.22 -0.84 -2.54
CA ALA A 252 15.10 -0.24 -3.25
C ALA A 252 15.58 0.70 -4.38
N GLY A 253 16.60 1.53 -4.12
CA GLY A 253 17.23 2.39 -5.13
C GLY A 253 17.86 1.61 -6.28
N VAL A 254 18.71 0.63 -5.99
CA VAL A 254 19.38 -0.21 -7.00
C VAL A 254 18.37 -0.98 -7.85
N THR A 255 17.36 -1.57 -7.21
CA THR A 255 16.33 -2.34 -7.94
C THR A 255 15.43 -1.45 -8.79
N ASN A 256 15.18 -0.21 -8.36
CA ASN A 256 14.49 0.78 -9.19
C ASN A 256 15.32 1.13 -10.43
N LEU A 257 16.64 1.35 -10.29
CA LEU A 257 17.54 1.58 -11.43
C LEU A 257 17.51 0.41 -12.41
N ILE A 258 17.59 -0.83 -11.91
CA ILE A 258 17.52 -2.04 -12.74
C ILE A 258 16.18 -2.11 -13.47
N ALA A 259 15.07 -1.85 -12.78
CA ALA A 259 13.75 -1.83 -13.39
C ALA A 259 13.65 -0.82 -14.55
N ASP A 260 14.18 0.39 -14.35
CA ASP A 260 14.15 1.45 -15.35
C ASP A 260 15.04 1.15 -16.56
N MET A 261 16.23 0.56 -16.35
CA MET A 261 17.10 0.10 -17.45
C MET A 261 16.42 -0.91 -18.36
N PHE A 262 15.68 -1.88 -17.81
CA PHE A 262 15.08 -2.97 -18.56
C PHE A 262 13.65 -2.72 -19.07
N THR A 263 13.09 -1.55 -18.78
CA THR A 263 11.77 -1.13 -19.31
C THR A 263 11.90 -0.27 -20.56
N ASP A 264 13.10 0.18 -20.90
CA ASP A 264 13.26 1.15 -21.99
C ASP A 264 12.98 0.54 -23.38
N PRO A 265 12.03 1.10 -24.15
CA PRO A 265 11.71 0.62 -25.50
C PRO A 265 12.87 0.80 -26.51
N SER A 266 13.83 1.69 -26.25
CA SER A 266 15.03 1.84 -27.09
C SER A 266 16.05 0.70 -26.92
N VAL A 267 15.98 -0.05 -25.81
CA VAL A 267 16.86 -1.18 -25.48
C VAL A 267 16.12 -2.53 -25.64
N SER A 268 14.79 -2.53 -25.62
CA SER A 268 13.97 -3.74 -25.51
C SER A 268 13.56 -4.33 -26.87
N THR A 269 14.47 -5.07 -27.53
CA THR A 269 14.14 -5.95 -28.67
C THR A 269 14.09 -7.45 -28.29
N LYS A 270 14.22 -7.83 -27.00
CA LYS A 270 14.24 -9.23 -26.56
C LYS A 270 13.38 -9.51 -25.31
N TYR A 271 12.50 -10.52 -25.42
CA TYR A 271 11.60 -11.06 -24.40
C TYR A 271 12.16 -11.33 -22.97
N PRO A 272 13.45 -11.68 -22.72
CA PRO A 272 13.99 -11.85 -21.35
C PRO A 272 14.01 -10.57 -20.48
N HIS A 273 14.05 -9.38 -21.07
CA HIS A 273 14.21 -8.12 -20.31
C HIS A 273 12.98 -7.73 -19.48
N HIS A 274 11.78 -8.10 -19.92
CA HIS A 274 10.54 -7.76 -19.22
C HIS A 274 10.38 -8.47 -17.87
N ARG A 275 10.83 -9.74 -17.75
CA ARG A 275 10.75 -10.50 -16.49
C ARG A 275 11.68 -9.91 -15.42
N LEU A 276 12.89 -9.52 -15.82
CA LEU A 276 13.85 -8.90 -14.92
C LEU A 276 13.39 -7.52 -14.44
N ALA A 277 12.82 -6.70 -15.34
CA ALA A 277 12.21 -5.42 -14.96
C ALA A 277 11.07 -5.61 -13.95
N LYS A 278 10.17 -6.58 -14.20
CA LYS A 278 9.07 -6.90 -13.29
C LYS A 278 9.55 -7.39 -11.92
N PHE A 279 10.55 -8.28 -11.89
CA PHE A 279 11.15 -8.75 -10.63
C PHE A 279 11.81 -7.60 -9.86
N SER A 280 12.53 -6.73 -10.55
CA SER A 280 13.22 -5.60 -9.94
C SER A 280 12.23 -4.60 -9.33
N ARG A 281 11.12 -4.29 -10.00
CA ARG A 281 10.03 -3.47 -9.44
C ARG A 281 9.38 -4.09 -8.21
N LEU A 282 9.20 -5.42 -8.21
CA LEU A 282 8.67 -6.14 -7.05
C LEU A 282 9.61 -5.98 -5.86
N LEU A 283 10.92 -6.06 -6.11
CA LEU A 283 11.95 -5.92 -5.10
C LEU A 283 12.03 -4.47 -4.57
N THR A 284 11.90 -3.48 -5.45
CA THR A 284 11.77 -2.06 -5.05
C THR A 284 10.59 -1.86 -4.11
N SER A 285 9.41 -2.38 -4.50
CA SER A 285 8.18 -2.28 -3.71
C SER A 285 8.32 -2.95 -2.35
N TYR A 286 8.93 -4.13 -2.30
CA TYR A 286 9.18 -4.87 -1.07
C TYR A 286 10.12 -4.13 -0.13
N PHE A 287 11.29 -3.68 -0.60
CA PHE A 287 12.26 -3.02 0.25
C PHE A 287 11.85 -1.61 0.68
N LEU A 288 11.02 -0.92 -0.12
CA LEU A 288 10.38 0.32 0.32
C LEU A 288 9.34 0.03 1.41
N THR A 289 8.58 -1.06 1.30
CA THR A 289 7.69 -1.49 2.39
C THR A 289 8.49 -1.83 3.65
N ALA A 290 9.60 -2.56 3.52
CA ALA A 290 10.50 -2.92 4.62
C ALA A 290 11.07 -1.68 5.31
N SER A 291 11.55 -0.70 4.53
CA SER A 291 12.11 0.53 5.08
C SER A 291 11.08 1.32 5.87
N GLY A 292 9.82 1.35 5.43
CA GLY A 292 8.75 1.99 6.19
C GLY A 292 8.48 1.33 7.55
N PHE A 293 8.45 0.00 7.63
CA PHE A 293 8.34 -0.72 8.91
C PHE A 293 9.55 -0.50 9.82
N LEU A 294 10.77 -0.59 9.26
CA LEU A 294 12.00 -0.33 10.00
C LEU A 294 12.03 1.11 10.52
N PHE A 295 11.57 2.08 9.72
CA PHE A 295 11.51 3.49 10.09
C PHE A 295 10.56 3.73 11.27
N MET A 296 9.40 3.07 11.31
CA MET A 296 8.50 3.10 12.46
C MET A 296 9.17 2.60 13.75
N GLY A 297 10.18 1.73 13.63
CA GLY A 297 10.97 1.22 14.75
C GLY A 297 12.04 2.20 15.27
N THR A 298 12.38 3.27 14.54
CA THR A 298 13.49 4.19 14.88
C THR A 298 13.15 5.24 15.95
N ASN A 299 12.15 4.98 16.78
CA ASN A 299 11.77 5.87 17.88
C ASN A 299 12.80 5.85 19.01
N LYS A 300 13.05 6.99 19.66
CA LYS A 300 14.00 7.08 20.78
C LYS A 300 13.65 6.11 21.92
N GLU A 301 12.37 5.96 22.24
CA GLU A 301 11.91 5.03 23.27
C GLU A 301 12.13 3.57 22.85
N GLN A 302 11.86 3.22 21.59
CA GLN A 302 12.12 1.89 21.06
C GLN A 302 13.60 1.54 21.09
N MET A 303 14.47 2.49 20.74
CA MET A 303 15.93 2.30 20.81
C MET A 303 16.42 2.09 22.24
N ARG A 304 15.86 2.82 23.20
CA ARG A 304 16.15 2.58 24.63
C ARG A 304 15.67 1.22 25.10
N LEU A 305 14.50 0.75 24.63
CA LEU A 305 14.02 -0.58 24.95
C LEU A 305 14.91 -1.67 24.36
N LEU A 306 15.39 -1.50 23.12
CA LEU A 306 16.31 -2.46 22.52
C LEU A 306 17.69 -2.45 23.19
N SER A 307 18.18 -1.29 23.64
CA SER A 307 19.48 -1.21 24.31
C SER A 307 19.46 -1.70 25.77
N SER A 308 18.31 -1.58 26.45
CA SER A 308 18.13 -2.07 27.83
C SER A 308 17.51 -3.47 27.93
N GLY A 309 16.91 -3.95 26.84
CA GLY A 309 16.22 -5.22 26.79
C GLY A 309 17.15 -6.41 26.57
N LYS A 310 16.64 -7.62 26.85
CA LYS A 310 17.35 -8.87 26.57
C LYS A 310 17.30 -9.30 25.10
N MET A 311 16.46 -8.65 24.30
CA MET A 311 16.28 -8.98 22.88
C MET A 311 17.39 -8.31 22.06
N PRO A 312 18.23 -9.07 21.34
CA PRO A 312 19.26 -8.47 20.51
C PRO A 312 18.63 -7.68 19.35
N ALA A 313 19.20 -6.52 19.02
CA ALA A 313 18.70 -5.65 17.95
C ALA A 313 18.57 -6.36 16.59
N VAL A 314 19.45 -7.34 16.31
CA VAL A 314 19.38 -8.16 15.09
C VAL A 314 18.10 -8.99 15.05
N ALA A 315 17.71 -9.61 16.17
CA ALA A 315 16.46 -10.38 16.24
C ALA A 315 15.25 -9.46 16.01
N TYR A 316 15.29 -8.22 16.49
CA TYR A 316 14.23 -7.25 16.25
C TYR A 316 14.12 -6.90 14.76
N VAL A 317 15.25 -6.63 14.09
CA VAL A 317 15.28 -6.39 12.65
C VAL A 317 14.73 -7.58 11.86
N LEU A 318 15.16 -8.81 12.19
CA LEU A 318 14.65 -10.02 11.54
C LEU A 318 13.14 -10.19 11.74
N PHE A 319 12.64 -9.92 12.95
CA PHE A 319 11.21 -9.91 13.24
C PHE A 319 10.47 -8.90 12.35
N VAL A 320 11.00 -7.68 12.22
CA VAL A 320 10.41 -6.62 11.37
C VAL A 320 10.39 -7.03 9.89
N TYR A 321 11.45 -7.67 9.37
CA TYR A 321 11.43 -8.24 8.01
C TYR A 321 10.41 -9.37 7.86
N GLY A 322 10.21 -10.19 8.90
CA GLY A 322 9.15 -11.21 8.92
C GLY A 322 7.76 -10.59 8.82
N VAL A 323 7.48 -9.56 9.62
CA VAL A 323 6.22 -8.79 9.55
C VAL A 323 6.04 -8.14 8.18
N THR A 324 7.11 -7.56 7.62
CA THR A 324 7.11 -6.99 6.28
C THR A 324 6.75 -8.04 5.23
N SER A 325 7.39 -9.21 5.29
CA SER A 325 7.14 -10.31 4.36
C SER A 325 5.69 -10.80 4.43
N LEU A 326 5.14 -10.92 5.63
CA LEU A 326 3.73 -11.28 5.83
C LEU A 326 2.78 -10.22 5.25
N ALA A 327 3.01 -8.94 5.56
CA ALA A 327 2.18 -7.85 5.08
C ALA A 327 2.24 -7.72 3.54
N PHE A 328 3.45 -7.74 2.98
CA PHE A 328 3.68 -7.61 1.54
C PHE A 328 3.12 -8.80 0.77
N SER A 329 3.37 -10.04 1.21
CA SER A 329 2.82 -11.24 0.58
C SER A 329 1.29 -11.29 0.66
N SER A 330 0.71 -10.84 1.77
CA SER A 330 -0.75 -10.72 1.91
C SER A 330 -1.34 -9.72 0.91
N ALA A 331 -0.74 -8.53 0.78
CA ALA A 331 -1.14 -7.53 -0.19
C ALA A 331 -0.99 -8.05 -1.64
N TYR A 332 0.15 -8.66 -1.96
CA TYR A 332 0.40 -9.26 -3.25
C TYR A 332 -0.62 -10.36 -3.59
N PHE A 333 -0.92 -11.23 -2.63
CA PHE A 333 -1.90 -12.29 -2.80
C PHE A 333 -3.30 -11.72 -3.07
N ILE A 334 -3.74 -10.72 -2.32
CA ILE A 334 -5.01 -9.99 -2.55
C ILE A 334 -5.07 -9.44 -3.97
N LEU A 335 -4.05 -8.69 -4.39
CA LEU A 335 -3.99 -8.06 -5.72
C LEU A 335 -3.98 -9.11 -6.84
N SER A 336 -3.20 -10.18 -6.69
CA SER A 336 -3.13 -11.26 -7.67
C SER A 336 -4.48 -11.98 -7.87
N ARG A 337 -5.33 -12.03 -6.83
CA ARG A 337 -6.66 -12.63 -6.87
C ARG A 337 -7.65 -11.70 -7.56
N LEU A 338 -7.63 -10.41 -7.21
CA LEU A 338 -8.44 -9.38 -7.87
C LEU A 338 -8.16 -9.33 -9.38
N ARG A 339 -6.88 -9.29 -9.75
CA ARG A 339 -6.46 -9.28 -11.16
C ARG A 339 -6.94 -10.51 -11.92
N ARG A 340 -6.71 -11.72 -11.39
CA ARG A 340 -7.16 -12.96 -12.05
C ARG A 340 -8.66 -12.96 -12.34
N HIS A 341 -9.44 -12.42 -11.42
CA HIS A 341 -10.88 -12.29 -11.61
C HIS A 341 -11.24 -11.26 -12.69
N GLN A 342 -10.61 -10.08 -12.68
CA GLN A 342 -10.83 -9.06 -13.72
C GLN A 342 -10.46 -9.58 -15.11
N SER A 343 -9.33 -10.27 -15.25
CA SER A 343 -8.94 -10.88 -16.53
C SER A 343 -9.93 -11.95 -17.00
N ALA A 344 -10.51 -12.73 -16.08
CA ALA A 344 -11.52 -13.72 -16.43
C ALA A 344 -12.80 -13.07 -16.98
N ILE A 345 -13.26 -11.96 -16.37
CA ILE A 345 -14.41 -11.19 -16.86
C ILE A 345 -14.13 -10.64 -18.26
N ALA A 346 -12.99 -9.97 -18.45
CA ALA A 346 -12.63 -9.37 -19.74
C ALA A 346 -12.58 -10.41 -20.87
N ASN A 347 -12.04 -11.61 -20.60
CA ASN A 347 -12.01 -12.70 -21.57
C ASN A 347 -13.43 -13.22 -21.92
N MET A 348 -14.35 -13.26 -20.95
CA MET A 348 -15.74 -13.65 -21.19
C MET A 348 -16.48 -12.62 -22.05
N GLU A 349 -16.29 -11.32 -21.79
CA GLU A 349 -16.88 -10.24 -22.60
C GLU A 349 -16.38 -10.28 -24.04
N GLN A 350 -15.07 -10.51 -24.22
CA GLN A 350 -14.47 -10.64 -25.55
C GLN A 350 -15.01 -11.87 -26.30
N SER A 351 -15.15 -13.02 -25.62
CA SER A 351 -15.75 -14.23 -26.21
C SER A 351 -17.21 -14.03 -26.61
N LYS A 352 -17.98 -13.26 -25.82
CA LYS A 352 -19.38 -12.96 -26.11
C LYS A 352 -19.51 -12.05 -27.33
N SER A 353 -18.68 -10.99 -27.40
CA SER A 353 -18.61 -10.10 -28.56
C SER A 353 -18.21 -10.83 -29.84
N SER A 354 -17.20 -11.72 -29.77
CA SER A 354 -16.79 -12.51 -30.94
C SER A 354 -17.85 -13.51 -31.40
N ASN A 355 -18.64 -14.08 -30.50
CA ASN A 355 -19.74 -14.99 -30.86
C ASN A 355 -20.92 -14.25 -31.49
N VAL A 356 -21.25 -13.03 -31.03
CA VAL A 356 -22.28 -12.18 -31.64
C VAL A 356 -21.87 -11.79 -33.07
N SER A 357 -20.63 -11.34 -33.29
CA SER A 357 -20.14 -11.06 -34.65
C SER A 357 -20.09 -12.30 -35.56
N ARG A 358 -20.02 -13.52 -35.01
CA ARG A 358 -20.03 -14.76 -35.79
C ARG A 358 -21.45 -15.23 -36.14
N GLN A 359 -22.44 -14.84 -35.36
CA GLN A 359 -23.86 -15.10 -35.63
C GLN A 359 -24.51 -14.07 -36.57
N GLU A 360 -23.94 -12.87 -36.69
CA GLU A 360 -24.39 -11.84 -37.66
C GLU A 360 -23.67 -11.90 -39.02
N LEU A 361 -23.38 -13.10 -39.54
CA LEU A 361 -23.01 -13.27 -40.95
C LEU A 361 -24.25 -13.68 -41.77
N PRO A 362 -25.04 -12.72 -42.31
CA PRO A 362 -25.84 -13.02 -43.48
C PRO A 362 -24.91 -13.07 -44.71
N LEU A 363 -25.18 -14.02 -45.61
CA LEU A 363 -24.72 -13.91 -46.98
C LEU A 363 -25.17 -12.54 -47.52
N GLY A 364 -24.23 -11.71 -47.93
CA GLY A 364 -24.54 -10.58 -48.81
C GLY A 364 -24.00 -9.23 -48.36
N ASP A 365 -23.01 -8.80 -49.13
CA ASP A 365 -22.74 -7.45 -49.57
C ASP A 365 -21.86 -6.52 -48.70
N THR A 366 -20.82 -6.06 -49.39
CA THR A 366 -19.84 -5.05 -49.01
C THR A 366 -20.51 -3.70 -48.75
N SER A 367 -20.25 -3.04 -47.61
CA SER A 367 -20.05 -1.57 -47.48
C SER A 367 -20.15 -1.03 -46.04
N ARG A 368 -19.20 -0.15 -45.69
CA ARG A 368 -19.23 0.92 -44.65
C ARG A 368 -19.09 0.52 -43.17
N LEU A 369 -17.84 0.64 -42.69
CA LEU A 369 -17.52 0.97 -41.30
C LEU A 369 -18.10 2.35 -40.95
N GLN A 370 -19.04 2.40 -40.01
CA GLN A 370 -19.46 3.62 -39.35
C GLN A 370 -19.34 3.44 -37.83
N CYS A 371 -18.48 4.26 -37.24
CA CYS A 371 -18.25 4.37 -35.80
C CYS A 371 -19.54 4.87 -35.13
N SER A 372 -20.09 4.12 -34.16
CA SER A 372 -21.21 4.60 -33.34
C SER A 372 -21.12 4.15 -31.89
N SER A 373 -21.15 5.17 -31.02
CA SER A 373 -21.68 5.27 -29.64
C SER A 373 -21.85 4.01 -28.77
N LEU A 374 -21.24 4.09 -27.58
CA LEU A 374 -21.53 3.33 -26.36
C LEU A 374 -23.04 3.10 -26.13
N PRO A 375 -23.49 1.88 -25.81
CA PRO A 375 -24.87 1.64 -25.40
C PRO A 375 -25.09 2.03 -23.93
N SER A 376 -26.27 2.59 -23.67
CA SER A 376 -26.79 2.96 -22.35
C SER A 376 -27.01 1.74 -21.44
N ALA A 377 -26.72 1.92 -20.16
CA ALA A 377 -26.96 0.93 -19.11
C ALA A 377 -28.47 0.74 -18.87
N GLU A 378 -29.04 -0.35 -19.38
CA GLU A 378 -30.34 -0.85 -18.94
C GLU A 378 -30.36 -2.37 -18.76
N PHE A 379 -31.00 -2.76 -17.64
CA PHE A 379 -31.62 -4.05 -17.31
C PHE A 379 -30.76 -5.32 -17.38
N PHE A 380 -30.30 -5.76 -16.20
CA PHE A 380 -29.93 -7.14 -15.95
C PHE A 380 -31.19 -7.91 -15.51
N ASP A 381 -31.68 -8.80 -16.38
CA ASP A 381 -32.83 -9.66 -16.14
C ASP A 381 -32.48 -10.76 -15.12
N LEU A 382 -33.44 -11.10 -14.26
CA LEU A 382 -33.27 -11.92 -13.06
C LEU A 382 -33.64 -13.40 -13.31
N SER A 383 -33.49 -13.85 -14.55
CA SER A 383 -33.91 -15.18 -15.03
C SER A 383 -32.77 -16.21 -15.11
N ASP A 384 -31.50 -15.80 -14.97
CA ASP A 384 -30.33 -16.70 -15.08
C ASP A 384 -29.86 -17.32 -13.74
N VAL A 385 -30.72 -17.37 -12.72
CA VAL A 385 -30.44 -18.12 -11.48
C VAL A 385 -31.66 -18.95 -11.09
N ILE A 386 -31.83 -20.08 -11.77
CA ILE A 386 -32.50 -21.26 -11.21
C ILE A 386 -31.43 -22.34 -11.05
#